data_AF-A0A532CA90-F1
#
_entry.id   AF-A0A532CA90-F1
#
_cell.length_a   1.000
_cell.length_b   1.000
_cell.length_c   1.000
_cell.angle_alpha   90.00
_cell.angle_beta   90.00
_cell.angle_gamma   90.00
#
_symmetry.space_group_name_H-M   'P 1'
#
loop_
_entity.id
_entity.type
_entity.pdbx_description
1 polymer ?
#
loop_
_entity_poly.entity_id
_entity_poly.type
_entity_poly.pdbx_seq_one_letter_code
_entity_poly.pdbx_strand_id
1 'polypeptide(L)'
;MDLGILPRPVQRHRPDRQPRLLLTQRRPDHRSLRQSRMSHHVRSLSDIDPSTAANDPRPSASFSPHLLRLVTNAMSDRLLDPAPPDPPPLYRTTDHWFQRATAALLGEVPCRLGCTSCCIGPFPITLLDVQTLQQGLAGLPPDHRHHIEQRAIEQTSVMEAAFPQLTHTDLLDKWTDQDIDRLVTEFHHHPCPALDAEGRCGVYSHRPLVCRSMGIPTEDRGLAQGACEIQTFIPILRLPSSFRQEEDRLAQEEASALEALRQHTGTAGEEVFLPYGFLQHETGEKV
;
A
#
# COMPACT_ATOMS: atom_id res chain seq x y z
N MET A 1 58.38 20.66 23.37
CA MET A 1 57.68 20.72 22.07
C MET A 1 56.53 19.74 22.17
N ASP A 2 55.36 20.24 22.56
CA ASP A 2 54.12 19.49 22.67
C ASP A 2 53.53 19.23 21.28
N LEU A 3 53.24 17.96 20.97
CA LEU A 3 52.47 17.56 19.79
C LEU A 3 51.08 17.18 20.26
N GLY A 4 50.13 18.09 20.01
CA GLY A 4 48.72 17.95 20.37
C GLY A 4 48.02 16.82 19.61
N ILE A 5 47.36 15.96 20.38
CA ILE A 5 46.44 14.93 19.92
C ILE A 5 45.14 15.61 19.50
N LEU A 6 44.79 15.58 18.21
CA LEU A 6 43.49 16.02 17.71
C LEU A 6 42.42 14.97 18.04
N PRO A 7 41.26 15.35 18.60
CA PRO A 7 40.18 14.41 18.87
C PRO A 7 39.44 14.02 17.58
N ARG A 8 39.08 12.73 17.47
CA ARG A 8 38.23 12.17 16.42
C ARG A 8 36.86 12.86 16.42
N PRO A 9 36.27 13.17 15.25
CA PRO A 9 34.92 13.73 15.21
C PRO A 9 33.91 12.68 15.67
N VAL A 10 33.15 13.06 16.70
CA VAL A 10 31.98 12.35 17.22
C VAL A 10 30.96 12.22 16.07
N GLN A 11 30.66 10.98 15.66
CA GLN A 11 29.53 10.68 14.79
C GLN A 11 28.26 11.15 15.49
N ARG A 12 27.68 12.25 15.00
CA ARG A 12 26.36 12.68 15.44
C ARG A 12 25.34 11.71 14.86
N HIS A 13 24.73 10.91 15.72
CA HIS A 13 23.48 10.20 15.44
C HIS A 13 22.51 11.18 14.75
N ARG A 14 22.15 10.89 13.50
CA ARG A 14 21.03 11.58 12.85
C ARG A 14 19.74 11.08 13.51
N PRO A 15 18.81 11.97 13.89
CA PRO A 15 17.51 11.57 14.39
C PRO A 15 16.73 10.84 13.28
N ASP A 16 15.96 9.83 13.70
CA ASP A 16 15.05 8.99 12.89
C ASP A 16 14.50 9.72 11.66
N ARG A 17 14.85 9.23 10.47
CA ARG A 17 14.00 9.42 9.30
C ARG A 17 12.83 8.46 9.49
N GLN A 18 11.70 8.95 9.98
CA GLN A 18 10.43 8.25 9.79
C GLN A 18 10.27 7.94 8.29
N PRO A 19 9.73 6.76 7.93
CA PRO A 19 9.47 6.41 6.54
C PRO A 19 8.66 7.54 5.92
N ARG A 20 9.23 8.14 4.88
CA ARG A 20 8.61 9.27 4.19
C ARG A 20 7.48 8.73 3.34
N LEU A 21 6.29 8.65 3.93
CA LEU A 21 5.06 8.90 3.19
C LEU A 21 5.13 10.35 2.68
N LEU A 22 5.88 10.55 1.60
CA LEU A 22 5.81 11.72 0.74
C LEU A 22 4.42 11.70 0.10
N LEU A 23 3.42 12.07 0.90
CA LEU A 23 2.16 12.61 0.43
C LEU A 23 2.52 13.87 -0.35
N THR A 24 2.89 13.70 -1.62
CA THR A 24 3.12 14.81 -2.55
C THR A 24 1.78 15.51 -2.76
N GLN A 25 1.48 16.43 -1.84
CA GLN A 25 0.35 17.31 -1.88
C GLN A 25 0.54 18.29 -3.05
N ARG A 26 -0.10 18.09 -4.20
CA ARG A 26 -0.45 19.21 -5.09
C ARG A 26 -1.81 19.01 -5.75
N ARG A 27 -2.66 20.03 -5.53
CA ARG A 27 -3.93 20.28 -6.22
C ARG A 27 -3.66 20.71 -7.67
N PRO A 28 -4.48 20.32 -8.66
CA PRO A 28 -4.55 21.05 -9.91
C PRO A 28 -5.24 22.40 -9.69
N ASP A 29 -4.76 23.44 -10.36
CA ASP A 29 -5.32 24.79 -10.36
C ASP A 29 -6.74 24.79 -10.96
N HIS A 30 -7.79 24.81 -10.13
CA HIS A 30 -9.18 24.92 -10.59
C HIS A 30 -9.52 26.36 -10.97
N ARG A 31 -9.19 26.77 -12.19
CA ARG A 31 -9.84 27.90 -12.84
C ARG A 31 -10.62 27.40 -14.05
N SER A 32 -11.94 27.55 -13.94
CA SER A 32 -12.97 27.26 -14.96
C SER A 32 -13.48 25.83 -14.99
N LEU A 33 -14.67 25.60 -14.42
CA LEU A 33 -15.76 24.91 -15.11
C LEU A 33 -17.09 25.35 -14.48
N ARG A 34 -17.88 26.06 -15.28
CA ARG A 34 -19.20 26.60 -14.94
C ARG A 34 -20.22 25.47 -14.84
N GLN A 35 -21.16 25.70 -13.93
CA GLN A 35 -22.36 24.93 -13.62
C GLN A 35 -23.15 24.47 -14.85
N SER A 36 -23.66 23.24 -14.80
CA SER A 36 -24.91 22.87 -15.45
C SER A 36 -25.71 21.97 -14.49
N ARG A 37 -26.87 22.50 -14.08
CA ARG A 37 -27.88 21.81 -13.27
C ARG A 37 -28.60 20.78 -14.11
N MET A 38 -28.74 19.56 -13.61
CA MET A 38 -29.75 18.60 -14.07
C MET A 38 -30.40 17.97 -12.83
N SER A 39 -31.69 18.24 -12.67
CA SER A 39 -32.56 17.69 -11.61
C SER A 39 -32.90 16.24 -11.90
N HIS A 40 -32.77 15.34 -10.92
CA HIS A 40 -33.49 14.06 -10.95
C HIS A 40 -34.14 13.75 -9.60
N HIS A 41 -35.40 13.32 -9.71
CA HIS A 41 -36.35 13.06 -8.64
C HIS A 41 -36.10 11.71 -7.95
N VAL A 42 -36.43 11.72 -6.65
CA VAL A 42 -36.48 10.64 -5.65
C VAL A 42 -37.36 9.45 -6.06
N ARG A 43 -36.98 8.24 -5.63
CA ARG A 43 -37.94 7.17 -5.30
C ARG A 43 -37.58 6.52 -3.96
N SER A 44 -38.59 6.46 -3.09
CA SER A 44 -38.59 5.87 -1.74
C SER A 44 -38.75 4.36 -1.83
N LEU A 45 -38.05 3.61 -0.96
CA LEU A 45 -38.20 2.17 -0.76
C LEU A 45 -39.12 1.94 0.44
N SER A 46 -40.25 1.28 0.20
CA SER A 46 -41.15 0.73 1.22
C SER A 46 -41.72 -0.56 0.65
N ASP A 47 -41.90 -1.55 1.52
CA ASP A 47 -42.63 -2.82 1.32
C ASP A 47 -41.78 -4.04 0.95
N ILE A 48 -41.19 -4.67 1.97
CA ILE A 48 -41.00 -6.14 1.99
C ILE A 48 -41.39 -6.66 3.39
N ASP A 49 -42.43 -7.48 3.41
CA ASP A 49 -43.00 -8.21 4.53
C ASP A 49 -42.48 -9.66 4.51
N PRO A 50 -41.89 -10.22 5.60
CA PRO A 50 -41.56 -11.63 5.66
C PRO A 50 -42.42 -12.37 6.70
N SER A 51 -43.47 -13.05 6.23
CA SER A 51 -44.22 -14.05 7.02
C SER A 51 -44.47 -15.32 6.21
N THR A 52 -43.70 -16.38 6.48
CA THR A 52 -43.97 -17.85 6.37
C THR A 52 -42.61 -18.57 6.23
N ALA A 53 -42.28 -19.74 6.80
CA ALA A 53 -42.92 -20.80 7.57
C ALA A 53 -41.77 -21.55 8.31
N ALA A 54 -41.82 -21.83 9.62
CA ALA A 54 -42.40 -23.01 10.29
C ALA A 54 -41.86 -24.39 9.87
N ASN A 55 -41.19 -25.04 10.85
CA ASN A 55 -41.15 -26.46 11.22
C ASN A 55 -40.52 -27.52 10.29
N ASP A 56 -39.54 -28.28 10.81
CA ASP A 56 -39.76 -29.70 11.25
C ASP A 56 -38.53 -30.27 12.02
N PRO A 57 -38.54 -31.50 12.62
CA PRO A 57 -38.19 -31.70 14.02
C PRO A 57 -36.90 -32.51 14.27
N ARG A 58 -36.42 -32.44 15.51
CA ARG A 58 -35.31 -33.25 16.06
C ARG A 58 -35.72 -34.72 16.22
N PRO A 59 -34.78 -35.66 16.07
CA PRO A 59 -34.86 -36.94 16.77
C PRO A 59 -33.80 -37.04 17.88
N SER A 60 -34.30 -37.38 19.06
CA SER A 60 -33.58 -37.81 20.24
C SER A 60 -33.08 -39.25 20.04
N ALA A 61 -31.83 -39.55 20.40
CA ALA A 61 -31.38 -40.92 20.63
C ALA A 61 -30.38 -40.96 21.78
N SER A 62 -30.55 -41.97 22.63
CA SER A 62 -29.94 -42.14 23.95
C SER A 62 -29.14 -43.46 23.99
N PHE A 63 -28.18 -43.53 24.93
CA PHE A 63 -27.33 -44.66 25.37
C PHE A 63 -26.17 -45.05 24.43
N SER A 64 -24.95 -45.40 24.89
CA SER A 64 -24.57 -46.15 26.09
C SER A 64 -23.09 -45.95 26.50
N PRO A 65 -22.69 -46.06 27.79
CA PRO A 65 -21.38 -45.58 28.31
C PRO A 65 -20.24 -46.62 28.26
N HIS A 66 -20.26 -47.58 27.33
CA HIS A 66 -19.36 -48.75 27.42
C HIS A 66 -18.06 -48.71 26.60
N LEU A 67 -17.74 -47.60 25.91
CA LEU A 67 -16.50 -47.49 25.14
C LEU A 67 -15.34 -46.79 25.88
N LEU A 68 -15.36 -46.79 27.22
CA LEU A 68 -14.32 -46.17 28.06
C LEU A 68 -13.12 -47.09 28.35
N ARG A 69 -12.72 -47.97 27.42
CA ARG A 69 -11.63 -48.94 27.71
C ARG A 69 -10.77 -49.37 26.52
N LEU A 70 -10.54 -48.48 25.55
CA LEU A 70 -9.62 -48.77 24.44
C LEU A 70 -8.63 -47.63 24.10
N VAL A 71 -8.46 -46.63 24.98
CA VAL A 71 -7.46 -45.58 24.79
C VAL A 71 -6.67 -45.33 26.07
N THR A 72 -6.01 -46.37 26.59
CA THR A 72 -5.04 -46.21 27.70
C THR A 72 -3.59 -46.48 27.30
N ASN A 73 -3.30 -46.69 26.02
CA ASN A 73 -1.92 -46.86 25.53
C ASN A 73 -1.58 -45.88 24.41
N ALA A 74 -1.55 -44.58 24.73
CA ALA A 74 -0.78 -43.57 24.00
C ALA A 74 -0.69 -42.27 24.81
N MET A 75 -0.38 -42.36 26.11
CA MET A 75 0.05 -41.21 26.89
C MET A 75 1.56 -41.06 26.75
N SER A 76 2.00 -40.47 25.63
CA SER A 76 3.25 -39.69 25.56
C SER A 76 3.45 -39.12 24.16
N ASP A 77 2.46 -38.40 23.62
CA ASP A 77 2.77 -37.40 22.61
C ASP A 77 2.27 -36.07 23.13
N ARG A 78 3.22 -35.18 23.41
CA ARG A 78 2.92 -33.80 23.78
C ARG A 78 2.17 -33.23 22.58
N LEU A 79 0.90 -32.87 22.74
CA LEU A 79 0.31 -31.83 21.90
C LEU A 79 1.16 -30.58 22.16
N LEU A 80 2.18 -30.35 21.33
CA LEU A 80 2.58 -28.99 21.06
C LEU A 80 1.36 -28.37 20.39
N ASP A 81 0.78 -27.36 21.04
CA ASP A 81 -0.15 -26.47 20.36
C ASP A 81 0.52 -26.02 19.05
N PRO A 82 -0.18 -26.07 17.90
CA PRO A 82 0.37 -25.53 16.67
C PRO A 82 0.76 -24.07 16.96
N ALA A 83 1.99 -23.71 16.62
CA ALA A 83 2.46 -22.34 16.75
C ALA A 83 1.39 -21.41 16.14
N PRO A 84 1.09 -20.27 16.79
CA PRO A 84 0.13 -19.32 16.23
C PRO A 84 0.54 -19.02 14.78
N PRO A 85 -0.43 -18.92 13.86
CA PRO A 85 -0.11 -18.66 12.46
C PRO A 85 0.74 -17.39 12.37
N ASP A 86 1.71 -17.40 11.46
CA ASP A 86 2.52 -16.22 11.19
C ASP A 86 1.60 -15.03 10.90
N PRO A 87 1.95 -13.82 11.38
CA PRO A 87 1.18 -12.63 11.10
C PRO A 87 1.05 -12.45 9.58
N PRO A 88 -0.09 -11.91 9.09
CA PRO A 88 -0.25 -11.67 7.67
C PRO A 88 0.84 -10.72 7.15
N PRO A 89 1.29 -10.87 5.89
CA PRO A 89 2.25 -9.96 5.30
C PRO A 89 1.69 -8.54 5.29
N LEU A 90 2.58 -7.55 5.45
CA LEU A 90 2.22 -6.14 5.68
C LEU A 90 1.21 -5.60 4.65
N TYR A 91 1.38 -5.93 3.36
CA TYR A 91 0.47 -5.48 2.31
C TYR A 91 -0.99 -5.94 2.51
N ARG A 92 -1.22 -7.10 3.15
CA ARG A 92 -2.59 -7.57 3.48
C ARG A 92 -3.17 -6.80 4.65
N THR A 93 -2.36 -6.50 5.66
CA THR A 93 -2.77 -5.66 6.80
C THR A 93 -3.14 -4.26 6.31
N THR A 94 -2.33 -3.71 5.41
CA THR A 94 -2.59 -2.46 4.70
C THR A 94 -3.86 -2.51 3.85
N ASP A 95 -4.11 -3.60 3.13
CA ASP A 95 -5.36 -3.76 2.36
C ASP A 95 -6.59 -3.79 3.26
N HIS A 96 -6.52 -4.51 4.38
CA HIS A 96 -7.60 -4.55 5.36
C HIS A 96 -7.86 -3.17 6.01
N TRP A 97 -6.81 -2.41 6.32
CA TRP A 97 -6.95 -1.02 6.77
C TRP A 97 -7.68 -0.16 5.73
N PHE A 98 -7.30 -0.25 4.46
CA PHE A 98 -7.94 0.49 3.37
C PHE A 98 -9.43 0.14 3.21
N GLN A 99 -9.78 -1.14 3.29
CA GLN A 99 -11.17 -1.60 3.23
C GLN A 99 -12.00 -1.03 4.39
N ARG A 100 -11.46 -1.04 5.62
CA ARG A 100 -12.12 -0.46 6.79
C ARG A 100 -12.28 1.06 6.68
N ALA A 101 -11.26 1.76 6.19
CA ALA A 101 -11.32 3.22 5.98
C ALA A 101 -12.40 3.57 4.95
N THR A 102 -12.44 2.84 3.83
CA THR A 102 -13.45 2.99 2.78
C THR A 102 -14.87 2.73 3.32
N ALA A 103 -15.06 1.69 4.13
CA ALA A 103 -16.34 1.39 4.75
C ALA A 103 -16.77 2.46 5.76
N ALA A 104 -15.84 2.98 6.58
CA ALA A 104 -16.12 4.07 7.51
C ALA A 104 -16.51 5.38 6.81
N LEU A 105 -16.06 5.56 5.56
CA LEU A 105 -16.46 6.65 4.67
C LEU A 105 -17.66 6.29 3.78
N LEU A 106 -18.44 5.27 4.13
CA LEU A 106 -19.65 4.83 3.41
C LEU A 106 -19.44 4.54 1.90
N GLY A 107 -18.23 4.17 1.50
CA GLY A 107 -17.91 3.89 0.09
C GLY A 107 -17.72 5.14 -0.77
N GLU A 108 -17.64 6.33 -0.18
CA GLU A 108 -17.41 7.60 -0.88
C GLU A 108 -15.95 7.78 -1.36
N VAL A 109 -15.06 6.85 -1.00
CA VAL A 109 -13.69 6.79 -1.54
C VAL A 109 -13.76 6.29 -2.99
N PRO A 110 -13.36 7.10 -4.00
CA PRO A 110 -13.52 6.71 -5.41
C PRO A 110 -12.60 5.57 -5.86
N CYS A 111 -11.50 5.33 -5.13
CA CYS A 111 -10.47 4.38 -5.51
C CYS A 111 -11.02 2.93 -5.48
N ARG A 112 -11.22 2.37 -6.68
CA ARG A 112 -11.62 0.98 -6.96
C ARG A 112 -10.96 0.52 -8.26
N LEU A 113 -11.01 -0.78 -8.58
CA LEU A 113 -10.51 -1.27 -9.87
C LEU A 113 -11.19 -0.50 -11.03
N GLY A 114 -10.39 0.05 -11.95
CA GLY A 114 -10.87 0.90 -13.04
C GLY A 114 -10.85 2.41 -12.74
N CYS A 115 -10.51 2.83 -11.52
CA CYS A 115 -10.20 4.23 -11.20
C CYS A 115 -8.72 4.51 -11.44
N THR A 116 -8.40 5.61 -12.14
CA THR A 116 -7.03 5.95 -12.55
C THR A 116 -6.51 7.28 -12.00
N SER A 117 -7.33 8.06 -11.29
CA SER A 117 -6.98 9.45 -10.89
C SER A 117 -5.70 9.59 -10.08
N CYS A 118 -5.39 8.64 -9.18
CA CYS A 118 -4.13 8.63 -8.42
C CYS A 118 -3.07 7.69 -9.01
N CYS A 119 -3.36 6.97 -10.09
CA CYS A 119 -2.45 6.01 -10.70
C CYS A 119 -1.58 6.64 -11.81
N ILE A 120 -1.06 7.83 -11.51
CA ILE A 120 -0.25 8.67 -12.40
C ILE A 120 0.95 9.25 -11.64
N GLY A 121 2.04 9.47 -12.35
CA GLY A 121 3.32 9.96 -11.85
C GLY A 121 4.20 8.86 -11.22
N PRO A 122 5.53 9.01 -11.27
CA PRO A 122 6.41 8.23 -10.42
C PRO A 122 6.33 8.76 -8.99
N PHE A 123 6.38 7.85 -8.01
CA PHE A 123 6.51 8.19 -6.60
C PHE A 123 7.40 7.14 -5.92
N PRO A 124 8.08 7.49 -4.81
CA PRO A 124 8.86 6.53 -4.05
C PRO A 124 7.99 5.38 -3.51
N ILE A 125 8.53 4.17 -3.58
CA ILE A 125 8.01 2.96 -2.95
C ILE A 125 9.14 2.27 -2.22
N THR A 126 8.81 1.49 -1.18
CA THR A 126 9.82 0.80 -0.39
C THR A 126 10.30 -0.49 -1.07
N LEU A 127 11.43 -1.06 -0.65
CA LEU A 127 11.84 -2.38 -1.15
C LEU A 127 10.86 -3.51 -0.76
N LEU A 128 10.06 -3.33 0.30
CA LEU A 128 8.98 -4.26 0.66
C LEU A 128 7.80 -4.14 -0.31
N ASP A 129 7.51 -2.92 -0.76
CA ASP A 129 6.54 -2.68 -1.84
C ASP A 129 7.01 -3.33 -3.14
N VAL A 130 8.30 -3.25 -3.48
CA VAL A 130 8.88 -3.95 -4.64
C VAL A 130 8.62 -5.45 -4.53
N GLN A 131 8.93 -6.08 -3.40
CA GLN A 131 8.64 -7.51 -3.19
C GLN A 131 7.15 -7.83 -3.36
N THR A 132 6.27 -6.97 -2.86
CA THR A 132 4.81 -7.12 -2.98
C THR A 132 4.37 -7.02 -4.45
N LEU A 133 4.87 -6.05 -5.20
CA LEU A 133 4.60 -5.89 -6.63
C LEU A 133 5.08 -7.10 -7.43
N GLN A 134 6.29 -7.61 -7.12
CA GLN A 134 6.85 -8.80 -7.75
C GLN A 134 6.03 -10.06 -7.46
N GLN A 135 5.50 -10.21 -6.25
CA GLN A 135 4.52 -11.28 -5.93
C GLN A 135 3.26 -11.15 -6.80
N GLY A 136 2.76 -9.92 -7.00
CA GLY A 136 1.64 -9.64 -7.87
C GLY A 136 1.92 -10.00 -9.33
N LEU A 137 3.08 -9.60 -9.87
CA LEU A 137 3.51 -9.91 -11.23
C LEU A 137 3.67 -11.41 -11.47
N ALA A 138 4.23 -12.14 -10.49
CA ALA A 138 4.39 -13.58 -10.58
C ALA A 138 3.05 -14.34 -10.70
N GLY A 139 1.96 -13.76 -10.20
CA GLY A 139 0.61 -14.30 -10.30
C GLY A 139 -0.12 -14.01 -11.62
N LEU A 140 0.46 -13.21 -12.53
CA LEU A 140 -0.17 -12.82 -13.78
C LEU A 140 0.13 -13.79 -14.94
N PRO A 141 -0.76 -13.86 -15.95
CA PRO A 141 -0.42 -14.46 -17.23
C PRO A 141 0.87 -13.84 -17.81
N PRO A 142 1.76 -14.64 -18.44
CA PRO A 142 3.04 -14.14 -18.95
C PRO A 142 2.91 -12.90 -19.83
N ASP A 143 1.93 -12.87 -20.74
CA ASP A 143 1.73 -11.73 -21.64
C ASP A 143 1.39 -10.44 -20.88
N HIS A 144 0.51 -10.53 -19.88
CA HIS A 144 0.17 -9.38 -19.03
C HIS A 144 1.38 -8.89 -18.22
N ARG A 145 2.15 -9.82 -17.65
CA ARG A 145 3.38 -9.49 -16.93
C ARG A 145 4.38 -8.78 -17.86
N HIS A 146 4.66 -9.35 -19.03
CA HIS A 146 5.58 -8.76 -20.00
C HIS A 146 5.13 -7.37 -20.44
N HIS A 147 3.83 -7.15 -20.66
CA HIS A 147 3.32 -5.81 -20.99
C HIS A 147 3.59 -4.77 -19.88
N ILE A 148 3.44 -5.14 -18.61
CA ILE A 148 3.75 -4.26 -17.48
C ILE A 148 5.24 -3.98 -17.40
N GLU A 149 6.07 -5.02 -17.51
CA GLU A 149 7.54 -4.92 -17.51
C GLU A 149 8.05 -4.03 -18.65
N GLN A 150 7.55 -4.21 -19.88
CA GLN A 150 7.94 -3.39 -21.03
C GLN A 150 7.60 -1.90 -20.81
N ARG A 151 6.42 -1.59 -20.29
CA ARG A 151 6.06 -0.20 -19.95
C ARG A 151 6.96 0.38 -18.87
N ALA A 152 7.32 -0.42 -17.87
CA ALA A 152 8.26 0.00 -16.84
C ALA A 152 9.65 0.29 -17.44
N ILE A 153 10.17 -0.58 -18.31
CA ILE A 153 11.46 -0.39 -19.02
C ILE A 153 11.44 0.91 -19.83
N GLU A 154 10.39 1.14 -20.60
CA GLU A 154 10.23 2.37 -21.41
C GLU A 154 10.25 3.61 -20.52
N GLN A 155 9.49 3.59 -19.41
CA GLN A 155 9.42 4.71 -18.48
C GLN A 155 10.75 4.97 -17.76
N THR A 156 11.40 3.94 -17.23
CA THR A 156 12.68 4.10 -16.54
C THR A 156 13.77 4.57 -17.50
N SER A 157 13.76 4.12 -18.76
CA SER A 157 14.72 4.59 -19.78
C SER A 157 14.58 6.09 -20.04
N VAL A 158 13.34 6.60 -20.14
CA VAL A 158 13.09 8.04 -20.30
C VAL A 158 13.49 8.82 -19.03
N MET A 159 13.22 8.26 -17.85
CA MET A 159 13.63 8.85 -16.57
C MET A 159 15.15 8.94 -16.45
N GLU A 160 15.88 7.88 -16.79
CA GLU A 160 17.34 7.81 -16.76
C GLU A 160 17.99 8.79 -17.73
N ALA A 161 17.39 9.00 -18.91
CA ALA A 161 17.88 9.98 -19.88
C ALA A 161 17.76 11.44 -19.36
N ALA A 162 16.69 11.76 -18.63
CA ALA A 162 16.47 13.11 -18.08
C ALA A 162 17.17 13.31 -16.72
N PHE A 163 17.36 12.25 -15.94
CA PHE A 163 17.98 12.25 -14.62
C PHE A 163 19.11 11.20 -14.57
N PRO A 164 20.32 11.54 -15.07
CA PRO A 164 21.44 10.60 -15.14
C PRO A 164 21.89 10.04 -13.78
N GLN A 165 21.44 10.59 -12.64
CA GLN A 165 21.71 9.97 -11.35
C GLN A 165 21.12 8.55 -11.26
N LEU A 166 20.00 8.29 -11.96
CA LEU A 166 19.33 6.99 -11.98
C LEU A 166 20.10 5.90 -12.72
N THR A 167 21.03 6.26 -13.62
CA THR A 167 21.86 5.26 -14.32
C THR A 167 22.89 4.64 -13.38
N HIS A 168 23.26 5.35 -12.31
CA HIS A 168 24.22 4.87 -11.31
C HIS A 168 23.54 4.08 -10.19
N THR A 169 22.36 4.53 -9.76
CA THR A 169 21.57 3.83 -8.75
C THR A 169 20.11 4.22 -8.86
N ASP A 170 19.23 3.24 -8.75
CA ASP A 170 17.79 3.43 -8.63
C ASP A 170 17.34 3.71 -7.19
N LEU A 171 18.25 3.61 -6.22
CA LEU A 171 18.01 3.84 -4.80
C LEU A 171 17.99 5.32 -4.45
N LEU A 172 16.99 5.72 -3.66
CA LEU A 172 16.71 7.12 -3.36
C LEU A 172 17.33 7.63 -2.06
N ASP A 173 18.04 6.79 -1.30
CA ASP A 173 18.59 7.11 0.03
C ASP A 173 19.47 8.36 0.06
N LYS A 174 20.24 8.54 -1.01
CA LYS A 174 21.19 9.66 -1.20
C LYS A 174 20.57 10.85 -1.93
N TRP A 175 19.32 10.74 -2.40
CA TRP A 175 18.64 11.81 -3.10
C TRP A 175 18.15 12.87 -2.11
N THR A 176 18.16 14.13 -2.56
CA THR A 176 17.52 15.21 -1.82
C THR A 176 16.03 15.25 -2.15
N ASP A 177 15.22 15.76 -1.22
CA ASP A 177 13.77 15.96 -1.43
C ASP A 177 13.51 16.78 -2.69
N GLN A 178 14.36 17.79 -2.93
CA GLN A 178 14.25 18.66 -4.07
C GLN A 178 14.51 17.93 -5.39
N ASP A 179 15.43 16.96 -5.41
CA ASP A 179 15.70 16.15 -6.59
C ASP A 179 14.56 15.16 -6.85
N ILE A 180 14.01 14.54 -5.79
CA ILE A 180 12.83 13.68 -5.86
C ILE A 180 11.65 14.48 -6.42
N ASP A 181 11.34 15.64 -5.83
CA ASP A 181 10.25 16.52 -6.26
C ASP A 181 10.41 16.98 -7.71
N ARG A 182 11.64 17.28 -8.15
CA ARG A 182 11.92 17.67 -9.54
C ARG A 182 11.56 16.54 -10.51
N LEU A 183 11.96 15.31 -10.20
CA LEU A 183 11.65 14.14 -11.03
C LEU A 183 10.16 13.82 -11.04
N VAL A 184 9.53 13.79 -9.86
CA VAL A 184 8.08 13.57 -9.73
C VAL A 184 7.31 14.61 -10.54
N THR A 185 7.73 15.87 -10.50
CA THR A 185 7.10 16.96 -11.26
C THR A 185 7.28 16.78 -12.76
N GLU A 186 8.47 16.43 -13.24
CA GLU A 186 8.74 16.22 -14.66
C GLU A 186 7.83 15.13 -15.25
N PHE A 187 7.69 14.02 -14.52
CA PHE A 187 6.99 12.82 -14.99
C PHE A 187 5.58 12.65 -14.41
N HIS A 188 4.98 13.68 -13.82
CA HIS A 188 3.68 13.61 -13.14
C HIS A 188 2.52 13.06 -14.02
N HIS A 189 2.68 13.14 -15.35
CA HIS A 189 1.69 12.70 -16.33
C HIS A 189 1.87 11.24 -16.77
N HIS A 190 2.94 10.56 -16.35
CA HIS A 190 3.19 9.17 -16.73
C HIS A 190 2.21 8.23 -16.01
N PRO A 191 1.42 7.41 -16.73
CA PRO A 191 0.54 6.44 -16.09
C PRO A 191 1.35 5.33 -15.41
N CYS A 192 0.87 4.78 -14.31
CA CYS A 192 1.50 3.62 -13.68
C CYS A 192 1.68 2.46 -14.70
N PRO A 193 2.84 1.75 -14.70
CA PRO A 193 3.07 0.61 -15.60
C PRO A 193 2.01 -0.48 -15.51
N ALA A 194 1.41 -0.68 -14.33
CA ALA A 194 0.40 -1.70 -14.09
C ALA A 194 -1.00 -1.36 -14.63
N LEU A 195 -1.25 -0.16 -15.15
CA LEU A 195 -2.56 0.18 -15.72
C LEU A 195 -2.72 -0.37 -17.14
N ASP A 196 -3.77 -1.14 -17.40
CA ASP A 196 -4.16 -1.51 -18.75
C ASP A 196 -4.86 -0.36 -19.51
N ALA A 197 -5.21 -0.61 -20.78
CA ALA A 197 -5.88 0.38 -21.63
C ALA A 197 -7.29 0.75 -21.12
N GLU A 198 -7.93 -0.13 -20.34
CA GLU A 198 -9.21 0.10 -19.70
C GLU A 198 -9.09 0.76 -18.30
N GLY A 199 -7.87 1.12 -17.87
CA GLY A 199 -7.60 1.76 -16.59
C GLY A 199 -7.66 0.82 -15.38
N ARG A 200 -7.60 -0.50 -15.59
CA ARG A 200 -7.54 -1.50 -14.53
C ARG A 200 -6.08 -1.76 -14.16
N CYS A 201 -5.80 -1.81 -12.86
CA CYS A 201 -4.47 -2.16 -12.37
C CYS A 201 -4.29 -3.69 -12.39
N GLY A 202 -3.30 -4.19 -13.14
CA GLY A 202 -2.98 -5.61 -13.24
C GLY A 202 -2.58 -6.24 -11.90
N VAL A 203 -2.02 -5.46 -10.97
CA VAL A 203 -1.62 -5.91 -9.63
C VAL A 203 -2.46 -5.28 -8.51
N TYR A 204 -3.74 -5.00 -8.76
CA TYR A 204 -4.60 -4.24 -7.83
C TYR A 204 -4.62 -4.76 -6.38
N SER A 205 -4.62 -6.08 -6.19
CA SER A 205 -4.58 -6.72 -4.86
C SER A 205 -3.22 -6.60 -4.16
N HIS A 206 -2.15 -6.35 -4.92
CA HIS A 206 -0.75 -6.25 -4.46
C HIS A 206 -0.23 -4.80 -4.52
N ARG A 207 -1.12 -3.80 -4.47
CA ARG A 207 -0.66 -2.40 -4.47
C ARG A 207 0.15 -2.10 -3.19
N PRO A 208 1.07 -1.14 -3.22
CA PRO A 208 1.71 -0.55 -2.03
C PRO A 208 0.76 0.09 -1.01
N LEU A 209 1.28 0.42 0.17
CA LEU A 209 0.59 1.28 1.16
C LEU A 209 0.28 2.66 0.59
N VAL A 210 1.27 3.31 -0.02
CA VAL A 210 1.09 4.63 -0.64
C VAL A 210 -0.05 4.64 -1.67
N CYS A 211 -0.19 3.61 -2.49
CA CYS A 211 -1.29 3.51 -3.45
C CYS A 211 -2.69 3.42 -2.81
N ARG A 212 -2.78 2.95 -1.57
CA ARG A 212 -4.03 2.85 -0.81
C ARG A 212 -4.32 4.10 0.01
N SER A 213 -3.32 4.68 0.65
CA SER A 213 -3.49 5.86 1.50
C SER A 213 -3.74 7.15 0.71
N MET A 214 -3.22 7.27 -0.52
CA MET A 214 -3.36 8.48 -1.35
C MET A 214 -4.80 8.94 -1.62
N GLY A 215 -5.79 8.05 -1.49
CA GLY A 215 -7.21 8.39 -1.66
C GLY A 215 -8.00 8.49 -0.35
N ILE A 216 -7.34 8.31 0.79
CA ILE A 216 -7.97 8.31 2.11
C ILE A 216 -7.78 9.68 2.76
N PRO A 217 -8.85 10.48 2.92
CA PRO A 217 -8.71 11.78 3.53
C PRO A 217 -8.41 11.66 5.01
N THR A 218 -7.34 12.31 5.46
CA THR A 218 -7.04 12.49 6.88
C THR A 218 -7.49 13.87 7.34
N GLU A 219 -7.74 14.01 8.63
CA GLU A 219 -8.06 15.29 9.25
C GLU A 219 -6.86 15.77 10.08
N ASP A 220 -6.46 17.01 9.88
CA ASP A 220 -5.49 17.73 10.72
C ASP A 220 -6.03 19.13 11.00
N ARG A 221 -6.19 19.47 12.29
CA ARG A 221 -6.63 20.81 12.75
C ARG A 221 -7.90 21.32 12.05
N GLY A 222 -8.89 20.45 11.88
CA GLY A 222 -10.17 20.73 11.23
C GLY A 222 -10.14 20.73 9.70
N LEU A 223 -8.98 20.48 9.09
CA LEU A 223 -8.79 20.49 7.64
C LEU A 223 -8.66 19.07 7.10
N ALA A 224 -9.43 18.77 6.05
CA ALA A 224 -9.27 17.54 5.28
C ALA A 224 -8.01 17.64 4.41
N GLN A 225 -7.16 16.63 4.44
CA GLN A 225 -5.98 16.49 3.59
C GLN A 225 -5.94 15.09 2.97
N GLY A 226 -5.17 14.90 1.90
CA GLY A 226 -5.03 13.58 1.27
C GLY A 226 -6.26 13.07 0.50
N ALA A 227 -7.30 13.90 0.34
CA ALA A 227 -8.43 13.55 -0.51
C ALA A 227 -8.00 13.53 -2.00
N CYS A 228 -8.47 12.52 -2.73
CA CYS A 228 -8.29 12.45 -4.18
C CYS A 228 -9.01 13.63 -4.88
N GLU A 229 -8.49 14.10 -6.01
CA GLU A 229 -9.09 15.22 -6.78
C GLU A 229 -10.53 14.96 -7.25
N ILE A 230 -10.88 13.70 -7.51
CA ILE A 230 -12.24 13.31 -7.92
C ILE A 230 -13.14 12.97 -6.72
N GLN A 231 -12.62 13.08 -5.49
CA GLN A 231 -13.43 12.93 -4.28
C GLN A 231 -14.21 14.23 -4.05
N THR A 232 -15.34 14.37 -4.74
CA THR A 232 -16.21 15.56 -4.64
C THR A 232 -16.98 15.63 -3.32
N PHE A 233 -17.00 14.52 -2.56
CA PHE A 233 -17.44 14.46 -1.17
C PHE A 233 -16.22 14.61 -0.25
N ILE A 234 -15.64 15.81 -0.17
CA ILE A 234 -14.60 16.10 0.83
C ILE A 234 -15.30 16.14 2.19
N PRO A 235 -15.03 15.19 3.09
CA PRO A 235 -16.18 14.48 3.59
C PRO A 235 -16.79 15.21 4.78
N ILE A 236 -18.11 15.35 4.74
CA ILE A 236 -18.92 15.69 5.93
C ILE A 236 -18.65 14.63 7.03
N LEU A 237 -18.41 13.39 6.60
CA LEU A 237 -18.04 12.26 7.43
C LEU A 237 -16.52 12.22 7.66
N ARG A 238 -16.08 12.28 8.91
CA ARG A 238 -14.65 12.23 9.25
C ARG A 238 -14.26 10.83 9.64
N LEU A 239 -13.09 10.38 9.16
CA LEU A 239 -12.47 9.19 9.72
C LEU A 239 -12.14 9.45 11.20
N PRO A 240 -12.44 8.51 12.10
CA PRO A 240 -11.96 8.57 13.47
C PRO A 240 -10.43 8.67 13.52
N SER A 241 -9.90 9.35 14.54
CA SER A 241 -8.45 9.49 14.75
C SER A 241 -7.71 8.16 14.89
N SER A 242 -8.42 7.07 15.27
CA SER A 242 -7.86 5.72 15.30
C SER A 242 -7.34 5.26 13.93
N PHE A 243 -7.95 5.67 12.82
CA PHE A 243 -7.47 5.29 11.49
C PHE A 243 -6.13 5.91 11.14
N ARG A 244 -5.89 7.14 11.60
CA ARG A 244 -4.57 7.79 11.49
C ARG A 244 -3.53 7.05 12.33
N GLN A 245 -3.87 6.70 13.56
CA GLN A 245 -2.97 5.91 14.42
C GLN A 245 -2.66 4.53 13.83
N GLU A 246 -3.64 3.91 13.17
CA GLU A 246 -3.45 2.65 12.45
C GLU A 246 -2.54 2.79 11.22
N GLU A 247 -2.69 3.87 10.45
CA GLU A 247 -1.79 4.21 9.33
C GLU A 247 -0.36 4.46 9.82
N ASP A 248 -0.20 5.28 10.88
CA ASP A 248 1.10 5.54 11.51
C ASP A 248 1.75 4.24 12.00
N ARG A 249 0.96 3.32 12.57
CA ARG A 249 1.44 2.00 12.99
C ARG A 249 1.89 1.14 11.80
N LEU A 250 1.13 1.12 10.70
CA LEU A 250 1.52 0.40 9.49
C LEU A 250 2.83 0.93 8.91
N ALA A 251 3.01 2.25 8.88
CA ALA A 251 4.26 2.87 8.46
C ALA A 251 5.43 2.49 9.41
N GLN A 252 5.20 2.47 10.72
CA GLN A 252 6.22 2.05 11.68
C GLN A 252 6.58 0.55 11.55
N GLU A 253 5.59 -0.30 11.27
CA GLU A 253 5.80 -1.72 10.97
C GLU A 253 6.60 -1.90 9.68
N GLU A 254 6.33 -1.10 8.64
CA GLU A 254 7.09 -1.06 7.40
C GLU A 254 8.56 -0.70 7.64
N ALA A 255 8.81 0.39 8.38
CA ALA A 255 10.18 0.82 8.72
C ALA A 255 10.94 -0.26 9.50
N SER A 256 10.26 -0.94 10.43
CA SER A 256 10.86 -2.01 11.22
C SER A 256 11.21 -3.23 10.35
N ALA A 257 10.33 -3.55 9.40
CA ALA A 257 10.55 -4.63 8.43
C ALA A 257 11.66 -4.28 7.42
N LEU A 258 11.79 -3.02 7.00
CA LEU A 258 12.89 -2.55 6.16
C LEU A 258 14.24 -2.64 6.87
N GLU A 259 14.32 -2.23 8.14
CA GLU A 259 15.53 -2.36 8.93
C GLU A 259 15.91 -3.84 9.13
N ALA A 260 14.93 -4.70 9.38
CA ALA A 260 15.16 -6.15 9.41
C ALA A 260 15.68 -6.65 8.06
N LEU A 261 15.06 -6.28 6.94
CA LEU A 261 15.52 -6.67 5.60
C LEU A 261 16.97 -6.25 5.37
N ARG A 262 17.31 -5.00 5.68
CA ARG A 262 18.66 -4.44 5.57
C ARG A 262 19.69 -5.24 6.37
N GLN A 263 19.36 -5.62 7.60
CA GLN A 263 20.25 -6.43 8.45
C GLN A 263 20.49 -7.83 7.88
N HIS A 264 19.48 -8.42 7.20
CA HIS A 264 19.59 -9.76 6.63
C HIS A 264 20.29 -9.78 5.27
N THR A 265 20.05 -8.79 4.41
CA THR A 265 20.56 -8.78 3.03
C THR A 265 21.82 -7.95 2.84
N GLY A 266 22.11 -7.03 3.77
CA GLY A 266 23.17 -6.03 3.61
C GLY A 266 22.87 -4.99 2.51
N THR A 267 21.66 -4.99 1.94
CA THR A 267 21.27 -4.06 0.87
C THR A 267 21.34 -2.62 1.39
N ALA A 268 22.07 -1.77 0.66
CA ALA A 268 22.24 -0.36 1.00
C ALA A 268 21.15 0.49 0.33
N GLY A 269 19.89 0.34 0.73
CA GLY A 269 18.84 1.29 0.35
C GLY A 269 17.43 0.88 0.74
N GLU A 270 16.52 1.84 0.86
CA GLU A 270 15.17 1.64 1.37
C GLU A 270 14.07 1.85 0.32
N GLU A 271 14.31 2.73 -0.66
CA GLU A 271 13.28 3.22 -1.59
C GLU A 271 13.77 3.32 -3.04
N VAL A 272 12.86 3.06 -3.98
CA VAL A 272 13.02 3.27 -5.43
C VAL A 272 11.78 4.00 -5.99
N PHE A 273 11.83 4.57 -7.19
CA PHE A 273 10.61 5.03 -7.85
C PHE A 273 9.73 3.87 -8.32
N LEU A 274 8.41 4.01 -8.22
CA LEU A 274 7.41 2.99 -8.57
C LEU A 274 7.70 2.20 -9.85
N PRO A 275 8.09 2.81 -11.00
CA PRO A 275 8.38 2.04 -12.21
C PRO A 275 9.45 0.96 -12.02
N TYR A 276 10.48 1.21 -11.22
CA TYR A 276 11.53 0.22 -10.93
C TYR A 276 10.99 -0.99 -10.15
N GLY A 277 9.91 -0.84 -9.38
CA GLY A 277 9.29 -1.94 -8.65
C GLY A 277 8.70 -3.04 -9.53
N PHE A 278 8.49 -2.76 -10.82
CA PHE A 278 8.02 -3.75 -11.80
C PHE A 278 9.14 -4.46 -12.55
N LEU A 279 10.40 -4.07 -12.34
CA LEU A 279 11.54 -4.64 -13.04
C LEU A 279 12.24 -5.70 -12.18
N GLN A 280 12.68 -6.78 -12.80
CA GLN A 280 13.54 -7.78 -12.18
C GLN A 280 14.95 -7.20 -12.09
N HIS A 281 15.33 -6.60 -10.95
CA HIS A 281 16.69 -6.13 -10.71
C HIS A 281 17.25 -6.70 -9.41
N GLU A 282 18.54 -7.06 -9.45
CA GLU A 282 19.37 -7.04 -8.25
C GLU A 282 19.49 -5.56 -7.84
N THR A 283 18.64 -5.10 -6.92
CA THR A 283 18.69 -3.74 -6.38
C THR A 283 20.10 -3.44 -5.86
N GLY A 284 20.80 -2.48 -6.46
CA GLY A 284 22.21 -2.21 -6.17
C GLY A 284 22.82 -1.13 -7.06
N GLU A 285 24.05 -0.73 -6.74
CA GLU A 285 24.83 0.22 -7.53
C GLU A 285 25.08 -0.36 -8.93
N LYS A 286 24.61 0.32 -9.98
CA LYS A 286 24.79 -0.07 -11.38
C LYS A 286 26.20 0.38 -11.80
N VAL A 287 27.04 -0.57 -12.21
CA VAL A 287 28.45 -0.35 -12.61
C VAL A 287 28.57 0.49 -13.88
#